data_AF-A0A0C3AGV8-F1
#
_entry.id   AF-A0A0C3AGV8-F1
#
_cell.length_a   1.000
_cell.length_b   1.000
_cell.length_c   1.000
_cell.angle_alpha   90.00
_cell.angle_beta   90.00
_cell.angle_gamma   90.00
#
_symmetry.space_group_name_H-M   'P 1'
#
loop_
_entity.id
_entity.type
_entity.pdbx_description
1 polymer ?
#
loop_
_entity_poly.entity_id
_entity_poly.type
_entity_poly.pdbx_seq_one_letter_code
_entity_poly.pdbx_strand_id
1 'polypeptide(L)' 'MGTVTIFNNTSDKIYVRVTADGESGGNESFALIESGDSEYWSRSDYQVVFVLRNDTGATEVFTVIPGNNYTVG' A
#
# COMPACT_ATOMS: atom_id res chain seq x y z
N MET A 1 -0.06 -1.58 18.02
CA MET A 1 -0.33 -2.14 16.67
C MET A 1 -1.55 -1.44 16.11
N GLY A 2 -1.49 -1.02 14.85
CA GLY A 2 -2.60 -0.43 14.12
C GLY A 2 -2.70 -1.00 12.71
N THR A 3 -3.81 -0.73 12.04
CA THR A 3 -4.04 -1.18 10.67
C THR A 3 -3.75 -0.05 9.70
N VAL A 4 -2.94 -0.31 8.68
CA VAL A 4 -2.82 0.54 7.49
C VAL A 4 -3.84 0.03 6.48
N THR A 5 -4.73 0.91 6.00
CA THR A 5 -5.69 0.58 4.95
C THR A 5 -5.35 1.37 3.68
N ILE A 6 -5.24 0.70 2.55
CA ILE A 6 -5.06 1.34 1.24
C ILE A 6 -6.31 1.08 0.39
N PHE A 7 -6.99 2.14 -0.03
CA PHE A 7 -8.15 2.10 -0.93
C PHE A 7 -7.72 2.50 -2.35
N ASN A 8 -8.09 1.68 -3.33
CA ASN A 8 -7.86 1.98 -4.74
C ASN A 8 -9.07 2.72 -5.34
N ASN A 9 -8.91 4.02 -5.58
CA ASN A 9 -9.86 4.90 -6.26
C ASN A 9 -9.41 5.26 -7.69
N THR A 10 -8.45 4.52 -8.26
CA THR A 10 -8.01 4.70 -9.65
C THR A 10 -8.97 4.00 -10.62
N SER A 11 -8.79 4.18 -11.94
CA SER A 11 -9.63 3.53 -12.95
C SER A 11 -9.23 2.09 -13.29
N ASP A 12 -8.17 1.55 -12.68
CA ASP A 12 -7.65 0.20 -12.94
C ASP A 12 -7.11 -0.40 -11.63
N LYS A 13 -6.62 -1.64 -11.66
CA LYS A 13 -5.95 -2.26 -10.51
C LYS A 13 -4.64 -1.56 -10.17
N ILE A 14 -4.30 -1.60 -8.89
CA ILE A 14 -2.98 -1.21 -8.39
C ILE A 14 -2.29 -2.38 -7.72
N TYR A 15 -0.95 -2.33 -7.70
CA TYR A 15 -0.14 -3.29 -6.97
C TYR A 15 0.56 -2.57 -5.83
N VAL A 16 0.29 -3.01 -4.59
CA VAL A 16 0.72 -2.32 -3.37
C VAL A 16 1.63 -3.20 -2.55
N ARG A 17 2.71 -2.62 -2.03
CA ARG A 17 3.56 -3.24 -1.02
C ARG A 17 3.77 -2.28 0.14
N VAL A 18 3.43 -2.70 1.36
CA VAL A 18 3.71 -1.98 2.61
C VAL A 18 4.83 -2.70 3.35
N THR A 19 5.97 -2.03 3.59
CA THR A 19 7.13 -2.62 4.29
C THR A 19 6.76 -3.22 5.66
N ALA A 20 7.51 -4.22 6.11
CA ALA A 20 7.35 -4.81 7.44
C ALA A 20 8.17 -4.06 8.51
N ASP A 21 7.81 -4.25 9.79
CA ASP A 21 8.52 -3.65 10.94
C ASP A 21 9.99 -4.13 10.97
N GLY A 22 10.94 -3.19 10.87
CA GLY A 22 12.37 -3.49 10.92
C GLY A 22 12.95 -4.15 9.66
N GLU A 23 12.25 -4.10 8.52
CA GLU A 23 12.71 -4.74 7.29
C GLU A 23 13.94 -4.01 6.68
N SER A 24 15.05 -4.73 6.53
CA SER A 24 16.20 -4.33 5.70
C SER A 24 16.37 -5.35 4.57
N GLY A 25 15.61 -5.16 3.48
CA GLY A 25 15.69 -5.97 2.28
C GLY A 25 15.14 -7.39 2.43
N GLY A 26 13.87 -7.61 2.10
CA GLY A 26 13.31 -8.95 2.01
C GLY A 26 11.88 -9.04 1.51
N ASN A 27 11.74 -9.26 0.20
CA ASN A 27 10.72 -10.09 -0.46
C ASN A 27 9.32 -10.18 0.19
N GLU A 28 8.56 -9.07 0.20
CA GLU A 28 7.10 -9.14 0.27
C GLU A 28 6.53 -8.88 -1.13
N SER A 29 5.74 -9.84 -1.63
CA SER A 29 5.03 -9.72 -2.90
C SER A 29 4.11 -8.50 -2.88
N PHE A 30 3.94 -7.85 -4.03
CA PHE A 30 2.91 -6.83 -4.17
C PHE A 30 1.53 -7.48 -4.08
N ALA A 31 0.66 -6.94 -3.22
CA ALA A 31 -0.75 -7.25 -3.19
C ALA A 31 -1.46 -6.54 -4.34
N LEU A 32 -2.36 -7.23 -5.03
CA LEU A 32 -3.24 -6.62 -6.01
C LEU A 32 -4.45 -6.02 -5.29
N ILE A 33 -4.82 -4.79 -5.64
CA ILE A 33 -6.08 -4.16 -5.20
C ILE A 33 -6.86 -3.76 -6.45
N GLU A 34 -8.03 -4.35 -6.67
CA GLU A 34 -8.92 -3.98 -7.78
C GLU A 34 -9.46 -2.56 -7.60
N SER A 35 -9.90 -1.94 -8.68
CA SER A 35 -10.54 -0.61 -8.63
C SER A 35 -11.79 -0.65 -7.76
N GLY A 36 -11.86 0.22 -6.75
CA GLY A 36 -12.96 0.29 -5.79
C GLY A 36 -12.80 -0.63 -4.57
N ASP A 37 -11.71 -1.38 -4.48
CA ASP A 37 -11.42 -2.26 -3.35
C ASP A 37 -10.36 -1.68 -2.40
N SER A 38 -10.21 -2.30 -1.23
CA SER A 38 -9.20 -1.94 -0.22
C SER A 38 -8.44 -3.17 0.26
N GLU A 39 -7.19 -2.96 0.64
CA GLU A 39 -6.38 -3.94 1.36
C GLU A 39 -5.85 -3.37 2.69
N TYR A 40 -5.51 -4.27 3.61
CA TYR A 40 -5.12 -3.91 4.98
C TYR A 40 -3.90 -4.66 5.50
N TRP A 41 -3.06 -3.94 6.24
CA TRP A 41 -1.84 -4.47 6.85
C TRP A 41 -1.77 -4.10 8.33
N SER A 42 -1.54 -5.10 9.17
CA SER A 42 -1.22 -4.88 10.59
C SER A 42 0.24 -4.47 10.74
N ARG A 43 0.49 -3.31 11.34
CA ARG A 43 1.83 -2.74 11.56
C ARG A 43 1.96 -2.15 12.95
N SER A 44 3.19 -2.16 13.49
CA SER A 44 3.46 -1.56 14.80
C SER A 44 4.17 -0.22 14.71
N ASP A 45 4.92 0.02 13.63
CA ASP A 45 5.66 1.25 13.38
C ASP A 45 5.31 1.90 12.03
N TYR A 46 5.90 3.06 11.76
CA TYR A 46 5.81 3.76 10.49
C TYR A 46 6.40 2.89 9.37
N GLN A 47 5.70 2.82 8.24
CA GLN A 47 6.12 2.03 7.09
C GLN A 47 6.23 2.88 5.83
N VAL A 48 6.90 2.34 4.82
CA VAL A 48 6.89 2.87 3.45
C VAL A 48 5.98 2.00 2.61
N VAL A 49 5.14 2.63 1.80
CA VAL A 49 4.32 1.94 0.79
C VAL A 49 4.82 2.26 -0.61
N PHE A 50 4.83 1.25 -1.46
CA PHE A 50 5.07 1.34 -2.90
C PHE A 50 3.78 0.99 -3.62
N VAL A 51 3.36 1.83 -4.57
CA VAL A 51 2.15 1.62 -5.35
C VAL A 51 2.50 1.66 -6.84
N LEU A 52 2.32 0.54 -7.53
CA LEU A 52 2.44 0.47 -8.98
C LEU A 52 1.06 0.68 -9.59
N ARG A 53 0.91 1.77 -10.34
CA ARG A 53 -0.36 2.20 -10.93
C ARG A 53 -0.48 1.70 -12.36
N ASN A 54 -1.47 0.85 -12.63
CA ASN A 54 -1.69 0.33 -13.98
C ASN A 54 -2.38 1.36 -14.90
N ASP A 55 -3.18 2.26 -14.33
CA ASP A 55 -3.93 3.29 -15.07
C ASP A 55 -3.03 4.37 -15.71
N THR A 56 -1.93 4.71 -15.05
CA THR A 56 -0.99 5.76 -15.46
C THR A 56 0.40 5.24 -15.81
N GLY A 57 0.73 4.00 -15.42
CA GLY A 57 2.09 3.46 -15.49
C GLY A 57 3.05 4.06 -14.46
N ALA A 58 2.57 4.89 -13.54
CA ALA A 58 3.39 5.54 -12.53
C ALA A 58 3.72 4.62 -11.33
N THR A 59 4.74 4.99 -10.56
CA THR A 59 5.02 4.41 -9.25
C THR A 59 4.97 5.51 -8.20
N GLU A 60 4.15 5.32 -7.18
CA GLU A 60 4.04 6.22 -6.03
C GLU A 60 4.71 5.59 -4.82
N VAL A 61 5.39 6.42 -4.03
CA VAL A 61 6.07 5.99 -2.79
C VAL A 61 5.80 7.01 -1.69
N PHE A 62 5.28 6.56 -0.56
CA PHE A 62 4.98 7.44 0.58
C PHE A 62 5.03 6.69 1.91
N THR A 63 5.04 7.45 3.01
CA THR A 63 5.04 6.90 4.36
C THR A 63 3.61 6.69 4.86
N VAL A 64 3.36 5.55 5.48
CA VAL A 64 2.08 5.20 6.11
C VAL A 64 2.23 5.00 7.62
N ILE A 65 1.19 5.36 8.35
CA ILE A 65 1.15 5.34 9.81
C ILE A 65 0.08 4.32 10.22
N PRO A 66 0.39 3.37 11.12
CA PRO A 66 -0.59 2.42 11.62
C PRO A 66 -1.81 3.13 12.24
N GLY A 67 -3.01 2.70 11.86
CA GLY A 67 -4.29 3.29 12.29
C GLY A 67 -4.91 4.27 11.29
N ASN A 68 -4.23 4.57 10.17
CA ASN A 68 -4.72 5.48 9.15
C ASN A 68 -5.18 4.77 7.87
N ASN A 69 -6.04 5.46 7.13
CA ASN A 69 -6.53 5.06 5.82
C ASN A 69 -5.94 5.98 4.74
N TYR A 70 -5.58 5.41 3.60
CA TYR A 70 -4.98 6.11 2.46
C TYR A 70 -5.75 5.77 1.19
N THR A 71 -6.03 6.78 0.37
CA THR A 71 -6.69 6.63 -0.93
C THR A 71 -5.69 6.89 -2.04
N VAL A 72 -5.58 5.96 -3.00
CA VAL A 72 -4.82 6.12 -4.24
C VAL A 72 -5.82 6.46 -5.34
N GLY A 73 -5.66 7.58 -6.06
CA GLY A 73 -6.59 8.07 -7.06
C GLY A 73 -5.89 8.79 -8.19
#